data_AF-A0A851SSX8-F1
#
_entry.id   AF-A0A851SSX8-F1
#
_cell.length_a   1.000
_cell.length_b   1.000
_cell.length_c   1.000
_cell.angle_alpha   90.00
_cell.angle_beta   90.00
_cell.angle_gamma   90.00
#
_symmetry.space_group_name_H-M   'P 1'
#
loop_
_entity.id
_entity.type
_entity.pdbx_description
1 polymer ?
#
loop_
_entity_poly.entity_id
_entity_poly.type
_entity_poly.pdbx_seq_one_letter_code
_entity_poly.pdbx_strand_id
1 'polypeptide(L)' 'LVDTLSGWVEAFPTKHETAQVVAKLLLEEIIPRYGIPITIGSDNGPAFVAKVVQELTRALGTN' A
#
# COMPACT_ATOMS: atom_id res chain seq x y z
N LEU A 1 -6.48 3.62 2.42
CA LEU A 1 -5.88 4.01 1.13
C LEU A 1 -6.83 4.95 0.43
N VAL A 2 -6.32 6.00 -0.20
CA VAL A 2 -7.14 6.97 -0.93
C VAL A 2 -6.59 7.09 -2.35
N ASP A 3 -7.45 6.90 -3.33
CA ASP A 3 -7.12 7.23 -4.72
C ASP A 3 -7.18 8.76 -4.88
N THR A 4 -6.05 9.38 -5.23
CA THR A 4 -5.93 10.83 -5.28
C THR A 4 -6.61 11.46 -6.49
N LEU A 5 -6.89 10.66 -7.54
CA LEU A 5 -7.55 11.15 -8.74
C LEU A 5 -9.07 11.29 -8.54
N SER A 6 -9.72 10.25 -8.04
CA SER A 6 -11.16 10.19 -7.82
C SER A 6 -11.59 10.63 -6.42
N GLY A 7 -10.66 10.65 -5.46
CA GLY A 7 -10.97 10.84 -4.04
C GLY A 7 -11.59 9.61 -3.37
N TRP A 8 -11.59 8.45 -4.03
CA TRP A 8 -12.18 7.23 -3.48
C TRP A 8 -11.35 6.71 -2.28
N VAL A 9 -12.04 6.44 -1.17
CA VAL A 9 -11.41 6.00 0.08
C VAL A 9 -11.73 4.53 0.34
N GLU A 10 -10.69 3.74 0.61
CA GLU A 10 -10.81 2.38 1.14
C GLU A 10 -10.15 2.26 2.51
N ALA A 11 -10.89 1.71 3.47
CA ALA A 11 -10.39 1.44 4.82
C ALA A 11 -10.51 -0.05 5.13
N PHE A 12 -9.41 -0.64 5.61
CA PHE A 12 -9.35 -2.04 6.02
C PHE A 12 -9.11 -2.09 7.52
N PRO A 13 -10.03 -2.67 8.32
CA PRO A 13 -9.81 -2.79 9.75
C PRO A 13 -8.68 -3.79 10.01
N THR A 14 -7.71 -3.37 10.81
CA THR A 14 -6.59 -4.22 11.21
C THR A 14 -6.37 -4.08 12.72
N LYS A 15 -5.96 -5.18 13.36
CA LYS A 15 -5.61 -5.15 14.78
C LYS A 15 -4.26 -4.47 15.03
N HIS A 16 -3.33 -4.61 14.09
CA HIS A 16 -1.98 -4.06 14.15
C HIS A 16 -1.53 -3.64 12.77
N GLU A 17 -1.18 -2.37 12.63
CA GLU A 17 -0.60 -1.81 11.41
C GLU A 17 0.86 -2.25 11.28
N THR A 18 1.06 -3.38 10.60
CA THR A 18 2.39 -3.93 10.33
C THR A 18 2.68 -3.92 8.85
N ALA A 19 3.96 -3.91 8.49
CA ALA A 19 4.39 -3.89 7.10
C ALA A 19 3.88 -5.10 6.30
N GLN A 20 3.77 -6.26 6.94
CA GLN A 20 3.22 -7.47 6.34
C GLN A 20 1.72 -7.33 6.03
N VAL A 21 0.96 -6.70 6.92
CA VAL A 21 -0.47 -6.43 6.69
C VAL A 21 -0.64 -5.46 5.53
N VAL A 22 0.15 -4.38 5.48
CA VAL A 22 0.14 -3.42 4.36
C VAL A 22 0.48 -4.10 3.04
N ALA A 23 1.57 -4.88 2.99
CA ALA A 23 1.98 -5.61 1.80
C ALA A 23 0.90 -6.58 1.31
N LYS A 24 0.26 -7.30 2.24
CA LYS A 24 -0.84 -8.22 1.94
C LYS A 24 -2.04 -7.47 1.33
N LEU A 25 -2.45 -6.37 1.95
CA LEU A 25 -3.57 -5.56 1.43
C LEU A 25 -3.28 -5.01 0.03
N LEU A 26 -2.05 -4.55 -0.24
CA LEU A 26 -1.69 -4.10 -1.58
C LEU A 26 -1.79 -5.23 -2.62
N LEU A 27 -1.24 -6.40 -2.30
CA LEU A 27 -1.19 -7.55 -3.23
C LEU A 27 -2.53 -8.25 -3.44
N GLU A 28 -3.35 -8.38 -2.39
CA GLU A 28 -4.59 -9.14 -2.44
C GLU A 28 -5.81 -8.27 -2.75
N GLU A 29 -5.83 -7.02 -2.27
CA GLU A 29 -7.00 -6.16 -2.39
C GLU A 29 -6.82 -5.11 -3.48
N ILE A 30 -5.69 -4.40 -3.54
CA ILE A 30 -5.57 -3.21 -4.40
C ILE A 30 -5.15 -3.57 -5.81
N ILE A 31 -4.03 -4.28 -5.96
CA ILE A 31 -3.43 -4.58 -7.27
C ILE A 31 -4.37 -5.41 -8.17
N PRO A 32 -5.08 -6.44 -7.67
CA PRO A 32 -5.97 -7.21 -8.52
C PRO A 32 -7.16 -6.41 -9.06
N ARG A 33 -7.60 -5.37 -8.35
CA ARG A 33 -8.78 -4.56 -8.71
C ARG A 33 -8.44 -3.34 -9.56
N TYR A 34 -7.33 -2.67 -9.25
CA TYR A 34 -6.97 -1.37 -9.83
C TYR A 34 -5.68 -1.40 -10.65
N GLY A 35 -4.98 -2.52 -10.65
CA GLY A 35 -3.64 -2.63 -11.21
C GLY A 35 -2.57 -2.07 -10.28
N ILE A 36 -1.34 -1.99 -10.78
CA ILE A 36 -0.19 -1.52 -10.00
C ILE A 36 -0.29 0.01 -9.83
N PRO A 37 -0.30 0.54 -8.59
CA PRO A 37 -0.31 1.98 -8.36
C PRO A 37 0.94 2.63 -8.95
N ILE A 38 0.83 3.79 -9.60
CA ILE A 38 2.01 4.48 -10.16
C ILE A 38 2.91 5.04 -9.04
N THR A 39 2.29 5.50 -7.94
CA THR A 39 3.00 6.05 -6.78
C THR A 39 2.19 5.77 -5.53
N ILE A 40 2.87 5.45 -4.42
CA ILE A 40 2.25 5.26 -3.12
C ILE A 40 2.78 6.33 -2.17
N GLY A 41 1.91 7.26 -1.79
CA GLY A 41 2.19 8.24 -0.73
C GLY A 41 1.90 7.65 0.64
N SER A 42 2.84 7.81 1.57
CA SER A 42 2.69 7.40 2.98
C SER A 42 3.08 8.55 3.89
N ASP A 43 2.56 8.54 5.12
CA ASP A 43 2.94 9.42 6.22
C ASP A 43 4.31 9.06 6.86
N ASN A 44 5.05 8.13 6.26
CA ASN A 44 6.29 7.54 6.80
C ASN A 44 6.09 6.81 8.13
N GLY A 45 4.90 6.24 8.38
CA GLY A 45 4.66 5.35 9.50
C GLY A 45 5.53 4.09 9.45
N PRO A 46 5.87 3.47 10.61
CA PRO A 46 6.78 2.31 10.69
C PRO A 46 6.42 1.13 9.77
N ALA A 47 5.13 0.93 9.49
CA ALA A 47 4.65 -0.11 8.59
C ALA A 47 5.05 0.13 7.13
N PHE A 48 5.24 1.39 6.72
CA PHE A 48 5.53 1.78 5.33
C PHE A 48 7.01 2.04 5.07
N VAL A 49 7.78 2.47 6.09
CA VAL A 49 9.25 2.60 5.99
C VAL A 49 9.97 1.27 6.18
N ALA A 50 9.26 0.23 6.59
CA ALA A 50 9.81 -1.12 6.71
C ALA A 50 10.35 -1.61 5.36
N LYS A 51 11.51 -2.25 5.41
CA LYS A 51 12.22 -2.76 4.22
C LYS A 51 11.35 -3.63 3.31
N VAL A 52 10.43 -4.42 3.88
CA VAL A 52 9.55 -5.30 3.08
C VAL A 52 8.60 -4.52 2.18
N VAL A 53 8.08 -3.38 2.65
CA VAL A 53 7.18 -2.53 1.84
C VAL A 53 7.99 -1.75 0.80
N GLN A 54 9.20 -1.30 1.15
CA GLN A 54 10.09 -0.67 0.17
C GLN A 54 10.57 -1.62 -0.93
N GLU A 55 10.85 -2.88 -0.59
CA GLU A 55 11.20 -3.91 -1.56
C GLU A 55 10.00 -4.25 -2.45
N LEU A 56 8.80 -4.30 -1.88
CA LEU A 56 7.57 -4.48 -2.63
C LEU A 56 7.32 -3.31 -3.60
N THR A 57 7.41 -2.06 -3.15
CA THR A 57 7.22 -0.89 -4.02
C THR A 57 8.28 -0.82 -5.12
N ARG A 58 9.53 -1.19 -4.82
CA ARG A 58 10.58 -1.35 -5.86
C ARG A 58 10.25 -2.45 -6.86
N ALA A 59 9.81 -3.62 -6.41
CA ALA A 59 9.43 -4.73 -7.30
C ALA A 59 8.23 -4.36 -8.20
N LEU A 60 7.34 -3.51 -7.70
CA LEU A 60 6.18 -3.00 -8.42
C LEU A 60 6.49 -1.76 -9.27
N GLY A 61 7.68 -1.14 -9.11
CA GLY A 61 8.08 0.07 -9.86
C GLY A 61 7.42 1.37 -9.39
N THR A 62 7.03 1.44 -8.11
CA THR A 62 6.15 2.50 -7.56
C THR A 62 6.87 3.41 -6.54
N ASN A 63 8.20 3.50 -6.62
CA ASN A 63 9.08 4.19 -5.67
C ASN A 63 9.41 5.63 -6.07
#